data_AF-A0A538U1V1-F1
#
_entry.id   AF-A0A538U1V1-F1
#
_cell.length_a   1.000
_cell.length_b   1.000
_cell.length_c   1.000
_cell.angle_alpha   90.00
_cell.angle_beta   90.00
_cell.angle_gamma   90.00
#
_symmetry.space_group_name_H-M   'P 1'
#
loop_
_entity.id
_entity.type
_entity.pdbx_description
1 polymer ?
#
loop_
_entity_poly.entity_id
_entity_poly.type
_entity_poly.pdbx_seq_one_letter_code
_entity_poly.pdbx_strand_id
1 'polypeptide(L)'
;MREADARVRLRGKDVMRPGRRELPATPEAWLEEIRAAYADAREAVPFGPVVGHRFDEAELFHLAPAVALKFRSLPARAATLKRATDAALASYVANLAGQGSALSDPRLAFGFCYLASHYGLGLVEMPAVESAMEFLERNVELLNESDKP
;
A
#
# COMPACT_ATOMS: atom_id res chain seq x y z
N MET A 1 -46.71 3.57 -21.60
CA MET A 1 -45.39 2.97 -21.91
C MET A 1 -44.48 4.06 -22.46
N ARG A 2 -43.46 4.45 -21.69
CA ARG A 2 -42.14 5.01 -22.03
C ARG A 2 -41.70 5.94 -20.90
N GLU A 3 -41.10 5.34 -19.88
CA GLU A 3 -40.26 6.04 -18.90
C GLU A 3 -39.00 6.53 -19.61
N ALA A 4 -38.70 7.81 -19.44
CA ALA A 4 -37.49 8.43 -19.95
C ALA A 4 -36.34 8.09 -18.99
N ASP A 5 -35.42 7.28 -19.50
CA ASP A 5 -34.22 6.76 -18.85
C ASP A 5 -33.28 7.91 -18.45
N ALA A 6 -33.33 8.28 -17.17
CA ALA A 6 -32.47 9.29 -16.57
C ALA A 6 -31.07 8.70 -16.35
N ARG A 7 -30.19 8.88 -17.33
CA ARG A 7 -28.76 8.58 -17.20
C ARG A 7 -28.13 9.55 -16.20
N VAL A 8 -27.97 9.09 -14.97
CA VAL A 8 -27.13 9.72 -13.94
C VAL A 8 -25.69 9.72 -14.44
N ARG A 9 -25.24 10.85 -15.00
CA ARG A 9 -23.81 11.12 -15.22
C ARG A 9 -23.18 11.36 -13.86
N LEU A 10 -22.64 10.31 -13.24
CA LEU A 10 -21.70 10.46 -12.14
C LEU A 10 -20.46 11.16 -12.70
N ARG A 11 -20.39 12.47 -12.49
CA ARG A 11 -19.19 13.28 -12.64
C ARG A 11 -18.27 12.86 -11.49
N GLY A 12 -17.64 11.69 -11.64
CA GLY A 12 -16.54 11.31 -10.77
C GLY A 12 -15.52 12.44 -10.85
N LYS A 13 -15.21 13.05 -9.70
CA LYS A 13 -13.96 13.80 -9.53
C LYS A 13 -12.87 13.00 -10.21
N ASP A 14 -11.98 13.64 -10.97
CA ASP A 14 -10.79 13.02 -11.54
C ASP A 14 -10.23 12.00 -10.55
N VAL A 15 -10.56 10.72 -10.76
CA VAL A 15 -9.90 9.63 -10.05
C VAL A 15 -8.56 9.62 -10.73
N MET A 16 -7.67 10.45 -10.20
CA MET A 16 -6.30 10.63 -10.64
C MET A 16 -5.73 9.23 -10.72
N ARG A 17 -5.71 8.64 -11.92
CA ARG A 17 -4.91 7.45 -12.18
C ARG A 17 -3.51 7.98 -12.03
N PRO A 18 -2.76 7.63 -10.98
CA PRO A 18 -1.41 8.12 -10.87
C PRO A 18 -0.73 7.65 -12.16
N GLY A 19 -0.16 8.58 -12.93
CA GLY A 19 0.73 8.21 -14.01
C GLY A 19 1.81 7.26 -13.46
N ARG A 20 2.45 6.48 -14.32
CA ARG A 20 3.50 5.53 -13.91
C ARG A 20 4.52 6.25 -13.02
N ARG A 21 4.49 5.98 -11.72
CA ARG A 21 5.47 6.52 -10.77
C ARG A 21 6.77 5.77 -10.96
N GLU A 22 7.86 6.51 -11.13
CA GLU A 22 9.21 5.93 -11.09
C GLU A 22 9.45 5.26 -9.74
N LEU A 23 10.33 4.24 -9.72
CA LEU A 23 10.71 3.61 -8.47
C LEU A 23 11.56 4.60 -7.66
N PRO A 24 11.27 4.77 -6.36
CA PRO A 24 12.11 5.58 -5.51
C PRO A 24 13.56 5.06 -5.49
N ALA A 25 14.51 5.98 -5.65
CA ALA A 25 15.94 5.65 -5.71
C ALA A 25 16.65 5.80 -4.34
N THR A 26 16.03 6.46 -3.37
CA THR A 26 16.61 6.70 -2.04
C THR A 26 15.64 6.30 -0.93
N PRO A 27 16.13 6.00 0.28
CA PRO A 27 15.27 5.67 1.42
C PRO A 27 14.27 6.78 1.79
N GLU A 28 14.66 8.05 1.67
CA GLU A 28 13.79 9.20 1.89
C GLU A 28 12.64 9.24 0.87
N ALA A 29 12.95 9.00 -0.41
CA ALA A 29 11.93 8.92 -1.44
C ALA A 29 11.00 7.70 -1.24
N TRP A 30 11.51 6.60 -0.68
CA TRP A 30 10.68 5.47 -0.27
C TRP A 30 9.74 5.83 0.88
N LEU A 31 10.21 6.56 1.89
CA LEU A 31 9.36 7.03 2.99
C LEU A 31 8.21 7.89 2.45
N GLU A 32 8.52 8.85 1.59
CA GLU A 32 7.52 9.72 0.96
C GLU A 32 6.46 8.93 0.17
N GLU A 33 6.90 7.93 -0.60
CA GLU A 33 5.98 7.12 -1.36
C GLU A 33 5.14 6.19 -0.47
N ILE A 34 5.75 5.57 0.53
CA ILE A 34 5.07 4.68 1.48
C ILE A 34 4.05 5.46 2.30
N ARG A 35 4.35 6.70 2.68
CA ARG A 35 3.41 7.62 3.33
C ARG A 35 2.18 7.87 2.45
N ALA A 36 2.39 8.17 1.16
CA ALA A 36 1.30 8.33 0.21
C ALA A 36 0.51 7.02 -0.01
N ALA A 37 1.19 5.88 -0.08
CA ALA A 37 0.58 4.56 -0.23
C ALA A 37 -0.24 4.15 1.01
N TYR A 38 0.24 4.47 2.21
CA TYR A 38 -0.45 4.22 3.47
C TYR A 38 -1.72 5.08 3.55
N ALA A 39 -1.63 6.36 3.18
CA ALA A 39 -2.80 7.24 3.08
C ALA A 39 -3.84 6.70 2.08
N ASP A 40 -3.40 6.21 0.91
CA ASP A 40 -4.27 5.57 -0.09
C ASP A 40 -4.98 4.33 0.47
N ALA A 41 -4.26 3.49 1.22
CA ALA A 41 -4.84 2.32 1.87
C ALA A 41 -5.87 2.71 2.95
N ARG A 42 -5.60 3.78 3.72
CA ARG A 42 -6.52 4.29 4.75
C ARG A 42 -7.86 4.75 4.19
N GLU A 43 -7.92 5.19 2.93
CA GLU A 43 -9.19 5.53 2.27
C GLU A 43 -10.15 4.33 2.17
N ALA A 44 -9.66 3.09 2.32
CA ALA A 44 -10.49 1.89 2.35
C ALA A 44 -11.22 1.68 3.69
N VAL A 45 -10.71 2.23 4.79
CA VAL A 45 -11.24 2.00 6.16
C VAL A 45 -12.74 2.31 6.29
N PRO A 46 -13.27 3.44 5.78
CA PRO A 46 -14.70 3.75 5.88
C PRO A 46 -15.62 2.73 5.18
N PHE A 47 -15.10 1.90 4.27
CA PHE A 47 -15.89 0.92 3.53
C PHE A 47 -15.99 -0.43 4.26
N GLY A 48 -15.15 -0.71 5.27
CA GLY A 48 -15.21 -1.96 6.03
C GLY A 48 -16.61 -2.31 6.56
N PRO A 49 -17.29 -1.40 7.30
CA PRO A 49 -18.61 -1.69 7.84
C PRO A 49 -19.67 -2.03 6.77
N VAL A 50 -19.52 -1.50 5.55
CA VAL A 50 -20.45 -1.73 4.44
C VAL A 50 -20.39 -3.18 3.95
N VAL A 51 -19.22 -3.81 4.05
CA VAL A 51 -18.99 -5.21 3.64
C VAL A 51 -19.05 -6.18 4.83
N GLY A 52 -19.50 -5.72 6.00
CA GLY A 52 -19.63 -6.57 7.19
C GLY A 52 -18.32 -6.95 7.87
N HIS A 53 -17.21 -6.29 7.52
CA HIS A 53 -15.89 -6.51 8.13
C HIS A 53 -15.46 -5.26 8.91
N ARG A 54 -14.95 -5.44 10.13
CA ARG A 54 -14.13 -4.39 10.74
C ARG A 54 -12.76 -4.49 10.10
N PHE A 55 -12.39 -3.43 9.38
CA PHE A 55 -11.09 -3.26 8.75
C PHE A 55 -10.49 -2.01 9.37
N ASP A 56 -9.45 -2.16 10.19
CA ASP A 56 -8.81 -1.06 10.91
C ASP A 56 -7.36 -0.80 10.44
N GLU A 57 -6.68 0.16 11.07
CA GLU A 57 -5.33 0.52 10.65
C GLU A 57 -4.33 -0.64 10.79
N ALA A 58 -4.51 -1.53 11.76
CA ALA A 58 -3.61 -2.66 11.99
C ALA A 58 -3.68 -3.69 10.86
N GLU A 59 -4.76 -3.69 10.07
CA GLU A 59 -4.98 -4.60 8.95
C GLU A 59 -4.58 -4.00 7.59
N LEU A 60 -4.17 -2.73 7.55
CA LEU A 60 -3.84 -2.04 6.30
C LEU A 60 -2.72 -2.70 5.49
N PHE A 61 -1.80 -3.39 6.16
CA PHE A 61 -0.72 -4.12 5.48
C PHE A 61 -1.23 -5.17 4.49
N HIS A 62 -2.45 -5.69 4.67
CA HIS A 62 -3.10 -6.58 3.70
C HIS A 62 -3.40 -5.90 2.36
N LEU A 63 -3.56 -4.57 2.33
CA LEU A 63 -3.80 -3.81 1.10
C LEU A 63 -2.52 -3.41 0.37
N ALA A 64 -1.36 -3.46 1.04
CA ALA A 64 -0.09 -3.04 0.47
C ALA A 64 0.23 -3.67 -0.90
N PRO A 65 -0.03 -4.96 -1.17
CA PRO A 65 0.19 -5.55 -2.50
C PRO A 65 -0.66 -4.90 -3.59
N ALA A 66 -1.94 -4.64 -3.32
CA ALA A 66 -2.85 -4.01 -4.28
C ALA A 66 -2.46 -2.55 -4.53
N VAL A 67 -2.07 -1.82 -3.48
CA VAL A 67 -1.59 -0.43 -3.57
C VAL A 67 -0.28 -0.35 -4.36
N ALA A 68 0.66 -1.29 -4.16
CA ALA A 68 1.90 -1.35 -4.93
C ALA A 68 1.62 -1.50 -6.44
N LEU A 69 0.68 -2.37 -6.83
CA LEU A 69 0.27 -2.49 -8.24
C LEU A 69 -0.34 -1.19 -8.78
N LYS A 70 -1.22 -0.55 -8.00
CA LYS A 70 -1.83 0.74 -8.35
C LYS A 70 -0.76 1.82 -8.59
N PHE A 71 0.19 1.97 -7.69
CA PHE A 71 1.24 2.99 -7.76
C PHE A 71 2.19 2.78 -8.93
N ARG A 72 2.41 1.52 -9.33
CA ARG A 72 3.20 1.15 -10.50
C ARG A 72 2.42 1.13 -11.80
N SER A 73 1.13 1.46 -11.79
CA SER A 73 0.24 1.33 -12.94
C SER A 73 0.27 -0.09 -13.55
N LEU A 74 0.49 -1.10 -12.71
CA LEU A 74 0.49 -2.50 -13.12
C LEU A 74 -0.94 -3.05 -13.08
N PRO A 75 -1.33 -3.87 -14.07
CA PRO A 75 -2.66 -4.46 -14.06
C PRO A 75 -2.79 -5.45 -12.91
N ALA A 76 -3.87 -5.34 -12.13
CA ALA A 76 -4.22 -6.25 -11.04
C ALA A 76 -4.76 -7.60 -11.56
N ARG A 77 -4.00 -8.26 -12.46
CA ARG A 77 -4.29 -9.62 -12.89
C ARG A 77 -4.08 -10.56 -11.71
N ALA A 78 -4.89 -11.62 -11.62
CA ALA A 78 -4.85 -12.57 -10.50
C ALA A 78 -3.43 -13.09 -10.22
N ALA A 79 -2.66 -13.47 -11.25
CA ALA A 79 -1.29 -13.95 -11.09
C ALA A 79 -0.32 -12.88 -10.54
N THR A 80 -0.44 -11.63 -10.99
CA THR A 80 0.41 -10.52 -10.55
C THR A 80 0.10 -10.13 -9.11
N LEU A 81 -1.18 -10.03 -8.76
CA LEU A 81 -1.62 -9.77 -7.40
C LEU A 81 -1.20 -10.90 -6.46
N LYS A 82 -1.35 -12.16 -6.88
CA LYS A 82 -0.91 -13.32 -6.11
C LYS A 82 0.58 -13.26 -5.80
N ARG A 83 1.44 -12.97 -6.79
CA ARG A 83 2.89 -12.84 -6.57
C ARG A 83 3.25 -11.77 -5.55
N ALA A 84 2.67 -10.58 -5.68
CA ALA A 84 2.89 -9.49 -4.73
C ALA A 84 2.41 -9.87 -3.31
N THR A 85 1.23 -10.49 -3.23
CA THR A 85 0.61 -10.91 -1.96
C THR A 85 1.40 -12.01 -1.27
N ASP A 86 1.79 -13.06 -2.01
CA ASP A 86 2.58 -14.17 -1.48
C ASP A 86 3.89 -13.64 -0.90
N ALA A 87 4.60 -12.76 -1.62
CA ALA A 87 5.85 -12.17 -1.15
C ALA A 87 5.66 -11.33 0.11
N ALA A 88 4.65 -10.45 0.13
CA ALA A 88 4.38 -9.59 1.28
C ALA A 88 4.02 -10.40 2.53
N LEU A 89 3.03 -11.29 2.42
CA LEU A 89 2.50 -12.01 3.58
C LEU A 89 3.46 -13.09 4.07
N ALA A 90 4.13 -13.83 3.17
CA ALA A 90 5.14 -14.79 3.60
C ALA A 90 6.30 -14.09 4.32
N SER A 91 6.77 -12.95 3.81
CA SER A 91 7.82 -12.17 4.47
C SER A 91 7.35 -11.63 5.82
N TYR A 92 6.10 -11.17 5.92
CA TYR A 92 5.56 -10.61 7.16
C TYR A 92 5.49 -11.68 8.25
N VAL A 93 4.90 -12.84 7.93
CA VAL A 93 4.80 -13.98 8.85
C VAL A 93 6.18 -14.49 9.26
N ALA A 94 7.14 -14.56 8.33
CA ALA A 94 8.50 -15.00 8.64
C ALA A 94 9.23 -14.06 9.62
N ASN A 95 8.92 -12.76 9.60
CA ASN A 95 9.59 -11.77 10.45
C ASN A 95 8.82 -11.44 11.74
N LEU A 96 7.58 -11.92 11.89
CA LEU A 96 6.73 -11.65 13.06
C LEU A 96 7.39 -12.12 14.39
N ALA A 97 8.10 -13.24 14.36
CA ALA A 97 8.76 -13.80 15.55
C ALA A 97 10.11 -13.15 15.89
N GLY A 98 10.80 -12.56 14.91
CA GLY A 98 12.15 -12.00 15.08
C GLY A 98 12.20 -10.48 15.26
N GLN A 99 11.23 -9.75 14.70
CA GLN A 99 11.14 -8.29 14.75
C GLN A 99 9.83 -7.79 15.37
N GLY A 100 9.26 -8.58 16.29
CA GLY A 100 7.91 -8.38 16.82
C GLY A 100 7.60 -7.00 17.42
N SER A 101 8.60 -6.19 17.78
CA SER A 101 8.38 -4.79 18.20
C SER A 101 8.22 -3.81 17.03
N ALA A 102 8.98 -3.94 15.94
CA ALA A 102 8.90 -3.03 14.79
C ALA A 102 7.61 -3.27 13.99
N LEU A 103 7.28 -4.53 13.71
CA LEU A 103 6.07 -4.88 12.96
C LEU A 103 4.77 -4.79 13.80
N SER A 104 4.88 -4.42 15.08
CA SER A 104 3.71 -4.07 15.90
C SER A 104 3.15 -2.68 15.56
N ASP A 105 3.96 -1.83 14.92
CA ASP A 105 3.48 -0.56 14.37
C ASP A 105 2.80 -0.81 13.01
N PRO A 106 1.50 -0.49 12.85
CA PRO A 106 0.77 -0.72 11.61
C PRO A 106 1.42 -0.07 10.37
N ARG A 107 2.12 1.05 10.56
CA ARG A 107 2.77 1.81 9.48
C ARG A 107 4.02 1.10 9.00
N LEU A 108 4.81 0.55 9.93
CA LEU A 108 5.97 -0.28 9.59
C LEU A 108 5.53 -1.62 9.00
N ALA A 109 4.48 -2.24 9.53
CA ALA A 109 3.90 -3.44 8.95
C ALA A 109 3.44 -3.21 7.49
N PHE A 110 2.78 -2.07 7.24
CA PHE A 110 2.39 -1.67 5.90
C PHE A 110 3.60 -1.41 4.99
N GLY A 111 4.55 -0.58 5.43
CA GLY A 111 5.75 -0.25 4.67
C GLY A 111 6.56 -1.49 4.29
N PHE A 112 6.73 -2.40 5.24
CA PHE A 112 7.36 -3.69 5.02
C PHE A 112 6.63 -4.52 3.95
N CYS A 113 5.31 -4.69 4.08
CA CYS A 113 4.52 -5.43 3.09
C CYS A 113 4.52 -4.76 1.71
N TYR A 114 4.57 -3.43 1.66
CA TYR A 114 4.65 -2.66 0.43
C TYR A 114 5.99 -2.87 -0.29
N LEU A 115 7.11 -2.82 0.43
CA LEU A 115 8.44 -3.11 -0.11
C LEU A 115 8.59 -4.58 -0.52
N ALA A 116 8.13 -5.51 0.31
CA ALA A 116 8.13 -6.93 0.01
C ALA A 116 7.27 -7.25 -1.24
N SER A 117 6.18 -6.53 -1.46
CA SER A 117 5.41 -6.62 -2.71
C SER A 117 6.23 -6.21 -3.93
N HIS A 118 7.00 -5.11 -3.85
CA HIS A 118 7.89 -4.67 -4.92
C HIS A 118 8.99 -5.69 -5.21
N TYR A 119 9.56 -6.28 -4.16
CA TYR A 119 10.55 -7.35 -4.27
C TYR A 119 9.94 -8.59 -4.96
N GLY A 120 8.78 -9.05 -4.51
CA GLY A 120 8.06 -10.18 -5.11
C GLY A 120 7.67 -9.97 -6.58
N LEU A 121 7.49 -8.72 -6.99
CA LEU A 121 7.24 -8.34 -8.38
C LEU A 121 8.52 -8.29 -9.23
N GLY A 122 9.71 -8.33 -8.61
CA GLY A 122 11.00 -8.18 -9.28
C GLY A 122 11.29 -6.72 -9.69
N LEU A 123 10.75 -5.76 -8.94
CA LEU A 123 10.93 -4.33 -9.19
C LEU A 123 12.11 -3.73 -8.41
N VAL A 124 12.43 -4.34 -7.27
CA VAL A 124 13.52 -3.92 -6.39
C VAL A 124 14.27 -5.15 -5.91
N GLU A 125 15.54 -4.96 -5.56
CA GLU A 125 16.39 -5.98 -4.97
C GLU A 125 16.44 -5.84 -3.43
N MET A 126 16.86 -6.90 -2.75
CA MET A 126 16.90 -6.95 -1.28
C MET A 126 17.67 -5.79 -0.63
N PRO A 127 18.84 -5.34 -1.13
CA PRO A 127 19.56 -4.23 -0.50
C PRO A 127 18.76 -2.91 -0.49
N ALA A 128 17.91 -2.68 -1.48
CA ALA A 128 17.03 -1.51 -1.51
C ALA A 128 15.90 -1.63 -0.48
N VAL A 129 15.36 -2.83 -0.29
CA VAL A 129 14.35 -3.12 0.75
C VAL A 129 14.93 -2.91 2.14
N GLU A 130 16.11 -3.48 2.41
CA GLU A 130 16.79 -3.35 3.70
C GLU A 130 17.11 -1.89 4.03
N SER A 131 17.69 -1.16 3.07
CA SER A 131 18.02 0.26 3.26
C SER A 131 16.78 1.13 3.49
N ALA A 132 15.68 0.87 2.78
CA ALA A 132 14.43 1.57 3.01
C ALA A 132 13.82 1.23 4.39
N MET A 133 13.81 -0.05 4.79
CA MET A 133 13.28 -0.47 6.09
C MET A 133 14.06 0.10 7.26
N GLU A 134 15.40 0.07 7.21
CA GLU A 134 16.25 0.67 8.24
C GLU A 134 15.97 2.17 8.41
N PHE A 135 15.72 2.87 7.30
CA PHE A 135 15.36 4.28 7.33
C PHE A 135 13.95 4.50 7.92
N LEU A 136 12.96 3.71 7.51
CA LEU A 136 11.59 3.80 8.02
C LEU A 136 11.51 3.56 9.52
N GLU A 137 12.22 2.54 10.03
CA GLU A 137 12.25 2.23 11.47
C GLU A 137 12.77 3.40 12.32
N ARG A 138 13.72 4.17 11.78
CA ARG A 138 14.30 5.34 12.45
C ARG A 138 13.46 6.61 12.32
N ASN A 139 12.49 6.63 11.41
CA ASN A 139 11.69 7.82 11.05
C ASN A 139 10.19 7.52 10.99
N VAL A 140 9.70 6.56 11.77
CA VAL A 140 8.33 6.03 11.70
C VAL A 140 7.25 7.10 11.93
N GLU A 141 7.57 8.12 12.73
CA GLU A 141 6.73 9.28 13.00
C GLU A 141 6.36 10.06 11.73
N LEU A 142 7.25 10.11 10.74
CA LEU A 142 7.02 10.84 9.50
C LEU A 142 5.98 10.16 8.59
N LEU A 143 5.67 8.87 8.83
CA LEU A 143 4.60 8.16 8.11
C LEU A 143 3.20 8.66 8.46
N ASN A 144 3.04 9.47 9.52
CA ASN A 144 1.75 10.08 9.89
C ASN A 144 1.51 11.44 9.25
N GLU A 145 2.56 12.12 8.79
CA GLU A 145 2.47 13.49 8.29
C GLU A 145 1.91 13.50 6.88
N SER A 146 0.59 13.39 6.77
CA SER A 146 -0.05 13.88 5.55
C SER A 146 0.04 15.40 5.65
N ASP A 147 1.00 16.02 4.95
CA ASP A 147 1.00 17.47 4.75
C ASP A 147 -0.39 17.85 4.23
N LYS A 148 -1.19 18.44 5.14
CA LYS A 148 -2.39 19.19 4.79
C LYS A 148 -1.91 20.60 4.45
N PRO A 149 -2.14 21.03 3.23
CA PRO A 149 -3.17 22.06 3.04
C PRO A 149 -4.33 21.61 2.15
#